data_AF-A0A3B6VUS5-F1
#
_entry.id   AF-A0A3B6VUS5-F1
#
_cell.length_a   1.000
_cell.length_b   1.000
_cell.length_c   1.000
_cell.angle_alpha   90.00
_cell.angle_beta   90.00
_cell.angle_gamma   90.00
#
_symmetry.space_group_name_H-M   'P 1'
#
loop_
_entity.id
_entity.type
_entity.pdbx_description
1 polymer ?
#
loop_
_entity_poly.entity_id
_entity_poly.type
_entity_poly.pdbx_seq_one_letter_code
_entity_poly.pdbx_strand_id
1 'polypeptide(L)'
;MQKYFILLLSFIIFLLSCTSPNNPNEQNNNNNNNNNNNNNQSQRGEYKLLTDKNILSLSWSDKNKQEYFRTNWLNTFTNQIIVPAGVTTATRETDEKGTYLENGEVLGNFIYATNIEWKGTNWIGALYEDPRRQGQDSRWMLFHIDTDGNFMLGSAFGSGATGKEPPTEEYWKQLMGEGGYGSFKTGTIKDFNYNQQQ
;
A
#
# COMPACT_ATOMS: atom_id res chain seq x y z
N MET A 1 -34.62 51.37 11.47
CA MET A 1 -35.13 50.13 10.84
C MET A 1 -33.99 49.23 10.32
N GLN A 2 -32.95 48.98 11.13
CA GLN A 2 -31.79 48.16 10.71
C GLN A 2 -31.49 47.01 11.70
N LYS A 3 -32.14 47.02 12.89
CA LYS A 3 -31.98 46.00 13.93
C LYS A 3 -32.95 44.81 13.81
N TYR A 4 -34.03 44.96 13.06
CA TYR A 4 -34.97 43.86 12.77
C TYR A 4 -34.60 43.03 11.54
N PHE A 5 -33.65 43.49 10.72
CA PHE A 5 -33.21 42.78 9.52
C PHE A 5 -32.22 41.66 9.84
N ILE A 6 -31.39 41.84 10.87
CA ILE A 6 -30.41 40.83 11.31
C ILE A 6 -31.10 39.67 12.04
N LEU A 7 -32.24 39.91 12.69
CA LEU A 7 -33.00 38.88 13.41
C LEU A 7 -33.87 38.01 12.47
N LEU A 8 -34.18 38.49 11.27
CA LEU A 8 -34.90 37.72 10.25
C LEU A 8 -33.96 36.75 9.48
N LEU A 9 -32.68 37.11 9.32
CA LEU A 9 -31.72 36.32 8.55
C LEU A 9 -31.20 35.10 9.31
N SER A 10 -31.19 35.14 10.65
CA SER A 10 -30.77 34.01 11.50
C SER A 10 -31.85 32.93 11.70
N PHE A 11 -33.11 33.21 11.33
CA PHE A 11 -34.20 32.21 11.42
C PHE A 11 -34.32 31.34 10.15
N ILE A 12 -33.78 31.78 9.02
CA ILE A 12 -33.88 31.07 7.73
C ILE A 12 -32.85 29.94 7.59
N ILE A 13 -31.72 30.01 8.29
CA ILE A 13 -30.64 29.00 8.18
C ILE A 13 -30.96 27.73 9.02
N PHE A 14 -31.90 27.79 9.96
CA PHE A 14 -32.28 26.65 10.80
C PHE A 14 -33.38 25.74 10.20
N LEU A 15 -33.97 26.13 9.05
CA LEU A 15 -35.06 25.37 8.39
C LEU A 15 -34.60 24.50 7.21
N LEU A 16 -33.32 24.54 6.83
CA LEU A 16 -32.76 23.72 5.73
C LEU A 16 -32.13 22.40 6.18
N SER A 17 -32.07 22.15 7.50
CA SER A 17 -31.65 20.87 8.08
C SER A 17 -32.87 20.07 8.50
N CYS A 18 -33.64 19.53 7.55
CA CYS A 18 -34.52 18.37 7.70
C CYS A 18 -35.32 18.13 6.41
N THR A 19 -34.74 17.46 5.41
CA THR A 19 -35.52 16.58 4.51
C THR A 19 -34.60 15.50 3.92
N SER A 20 -34.67 14.30 4.46
CA SER A 20 -34.46 13.08 3.67
C SER A 20 -35.74 12.81 2.88
N PRO A 21 -35.67 12.46 1.60
CA PRO A 21 -36.72 11.68 0.96
C PRO A 21 -36.23 10.24 0.80
N ASN A 22 -36.63 9.39 1.75
CA ASN A 22 -36.88 7.99 1.46
C ASN A 22 -38.34 7.90 1.03
N ASN A 23 -38.62 7.37 -0.17
CA ASN A 23 -39.86 6.61 -0.42
C ASN A 23 -39.79 5.80 -1.73
N PRO A 24 -40.65 4.77 -1.87
CA PRO A 24 -40.27 3.46 -2.39
C PRO A 24 -41.06 3.10 -3.67
N ASN A 25 -40.70 1.97 -4.27
CA ASN A 25 -41.49 1.16 -5.20
C ASN A 25 -42.10 1.79 -6.47
N GLU A 26 -41.58 1.35 -7.61
CA GLU A 26 -42.29 0.76 -8.78
C GLU A 26 -41.21 0.58 -9.89
N GLN A 27 -41.12 -0.46 -10.71
CA GLN A 27 -41.67 -1.80 -10.77
C GLN A 27 -40.81 -2.59 -11.79
N ASN A 28 -40.73 -3.89 -11.55
CA ASN A 28 -39.96 -4.95 -12.18
C ASN A 28 -39.95 -5.06 -13.74
N ASN A 29 -38.89 -5.72 -14.22
CA ASN A 29 -38.82 -6.67 -15.34
C ASN A 29 -38.51 -6.20 -16.79
N ASN A 30 -37.25 -6.35 -17.21
CA ASN A 30 -36.99 -7.21 -18.37
C ASN A 30 -35.66 -7.96 -18.22
N ASN A 31 -35.77 -9.28 -18.18
CA ASN A 31 -34.69 -10.25 -18.09
C ASN A 31 -34.08 -10.43 -19.49
N ASN A 32 -32.79 -10.17 -19.67
CA ASN A 32 -32.05 -10.85 -20.73
C ASN A 32 -30.69 -11.31 -20.19
N ASN A 33 -30.69 -12.56 -19.77
CA ASN A 33 -29.54 -13.36 -19.43
C ASN A 33 -28.87 -13.83 -20.73
N ASN A 34 -27.66 -13.35 -21.04
CA ASN A 34 -26.65 -14.21 -21.67
C ASN A 34 -25.22 -13.65 -21.51
N ASN A 35 -24.54 -14.20 -20.51
CA ASN A 35 -23.24 -14.85 -20.61
C ASN A 35 -21.98 -14.05 -21.03
N ASN A 36 -21.04 -14.06 -20.08
CA ASN A 36 -19.59 -14.13 -20.26
C ASN A 36 -18.83 -12.85 -20.67
N ASN A 37 -18.40 -12.07 -19.67
CA ASN A 37 -16.99 -12.15 -19.27
C ASN A 37 -16.83 -11.56 -17.87
N ASN A 38 -16.49 -12.40 -16.90
CA ASN A 38 -16.10 -11.97 -15.57
C ASN A 38 -14.69 -11.37 -15.66
N ASN A 39 -14.57 -10.19 -16.28
CA ASN A 39 -13.41 -9.33 -16.11
C ASN A 39 -13.52 -8.74 -14.70
N ASN A 40 -13.18 -9.56 -13.71
CA ASN A 40 -12.54 -9.09 -12.49
C ASN A 40 -11.20 -8.49 -12.91
N GLN A 41 -11.23 -7.36 -13.63
CA GLN A 41 -10.18 -6.37 -13.51
C GLN A 41 -10.33 -5.87 -12.08
N SER A 42 -9.72 -6.62 -11.16
CA SER A 42 -9.25 -6.09 -9.90
C SER A 42 -8.77 -4.68 -10.22
N GLN A 43 -9.35 -3.68 -9.56
CA GLN A 43 -8.75 -2.36 -9.46
C GLN A 43 -7.42 -2.59 -8.71
N ARG A 44 -6.42 -3.15 -9.40
CA ARG A 44 -5.09 -3.40 -8.86
C ARG A 44 -4.55 -2.03 -8.51
N GLY A 45 -4.22 -1.84 -7.23
CA GLY A 45 -4.04 -0.53 -6.64
C GLY A 45 -3.11 0.37 -7.45
N GLU A 46 -3.58 1.58 -7.71
CA GLU A 46 -2.74 2.64 -8.25
C GLU A 46 -1.66 2.97 -7.22
N TYR A 47 -0.40 2.68 -7.55
CA TYR A 47 0.71 3.06 -6.68
C TYR A 47 1.01 4.55 -6.83
N LYS A 48 1.18 5.21 -5.69
CA LYS A 48 1.59 6.61 -5.64
C LYS A 48 3.00 6.70 -5.07
N LEU A 49 3.87 7.41 -5.79
CA LEU A 49 5.15 7.85 -5.24
C LEU A 49 4.88 8.73 -4.02
N LEU A 50 5.69 8.59 -2.97
CA LEU A 50 5.58 9.44 -1.80
C LEU A 50 6.21 10.81 -2.06
N THR A 51 5.37 11.76 -2.44
CA THR A 51 5.77 13.15 -2.68
C THR A 51 5.16 14.14 -1.67
N ASP A 52 4.27 13.66 -0.79
CA ASP A 52 3.63 14.49 0.22
C ASP A 52 4.62 14.90 1.32
N LYS A 53 5.09 16.16 1.22
CA LYS A 53 6.02 16.76 2.17
C LYS A 53 5.45 16.85 3.58
N ASN A 54 4.13 16.99 3.74
CA ASN A 54 3.51 17.07 5.04
C ASN A 54 3.64 15.71 5.75
N ILE A 55 3.25 14.62 5.07
CA ILE A 55 3.39 13.26 5.61
C ILE A 55 4.86 12.92 5.90
N LEU A 56 5.78 13.27 4.98
CA LEU A 56 7.21 13.05 5.17
C LEU A 56 7.75 13.76 6.42
N SER A 57 7.31 15.00 6.67
CA SER A 57 7.76 15.81 7.80
C SER A 57 7.27 15.35 9.17
N LEU A 58 6.26 14.48 9.24
CA LEU A 58 5.75 13.95 10.50
C LEU A 58 6.76 12.99 11.15
N SER A 59 6.74 12.95 12.49
CA SER A 59 7.45 11.93 13.27
C SER A 59 6.99 10.52 12.91
N TRP A 60 7.87 9.53 13.02
CA TRP A 60 7.48 8.12 12.84
C TRP A 60 6.51 7.59 13.89
N SER A 61 6.50 8.20 15.08
CA SER A 61 5.52 7.91 16.12
C SER A 61 4.14 8.51 15.83
N ASP A 62 4.01 9.34 14.79
CA ASP A 62 2.74 9.92 14.38
C ASP A 62 1.83 8.86 13.75
N LYS A 63 0.63 8.71 14.31
CA LYS A 63 -0.35 7.71 13.86
C LYS A 63 -0.84 7.98 12.44
N ASN A 64 -0.96 9.24 12.02
CA ASN A 64 -1.39 9.59 10.67
C ASN A 64 -0.35 9.19 9.64
N LYS A 65 0.95 9.37 9.97
CA LYS A 65 2.03 8.87 9.13
C LYS A 65 1.94 7.35 9.00
N GLN A 66 1.92 6.63 10.11
CA GLN A 66 1.83 5.16 10.12
C GLN A 66 0.63 4.63 9.31
N GLU A 67 -0.55 5.21 9.51
CA GLU A 67 -1.77 4.79 8.84
C GLU A 67 -1.77 5.12 7.34
N TYR A 68 -1.20 6.28 6.95
CA TYR A 68 -1.01 6.63 5.55
C TYR A 68 -0.15 5.58 4.84
N PHE A 69 1.02 5.25 5.40
CA PHE A 69 1.91 4.25 4.80
C PHE A 69 1.24 2.88 4.73
N ARG A 70 0.62 2.43 5.83
CA ARG A 70 -0.06 1.13 5.90
C ARG A 70 -1.16 1.02 4.85
N THR A 71 -2.03 2.02 4.76
CA THR A 71 -3.17 2.02 3.84
C THR A 71 -2.71 2.05 2.38
N ASN A 72 -1.79 2.95 2.02
CA ASN A 72 -1.31 3.04 0.65
C ASN A 72 -0.54 1.77 0.22
N TRP A 73 0.27 1.20 1.12
CA TRP A 73 0.97 -0.04 0.86
C TRP A 73 -0.01 -1.20 0.61
N LEU A 74 -0.97 -1.43 1.50
CA LEU A 74 -1.92 -2.54 1.36
C LEU A 74 -2.83 -2.36 0.14
N ASN A 75 -3.27 -1.14 -0.17
CA ASN A 75 -4.05 -0.88 -1.38
C ASN A 75 -3.25 -1.22 -2.65
N THR A 76 -1.95 -0.95 -2.66
CA THR A 76 -1.08 -1.24 -3.81
C THR A 76 -0.74 -2.72 -3.91
N PHE A 77 -0.40 -3.34 -2.78
CA PHE A 77 0.32 -4.61 -2.76
C PHE A 77 -0.56 -5.81 -2.39
N THR A 78 -1.86 -5.66 -2.18
CA THR A 78 -2.79 -6.80 -2.01
C THR A 78 -3.31 -7.30 -3.34
N ASN A 79 -3.63 -8.60 -3.42
CA ASN A 79 -4.20 -9.25 -4.62
C ASN A 79 -3.40 -9.02 -5.91
N GLN A 80 -2.07 -8.93 -5.77
CA GLN A 80 -1.16 -8.70 -6.89
C GLN A 80 -0.63 -10.03 -7.42
N ILE A 81 -0.41 -10.08 -8.73
CA ILE A 81 0.39 -11.13 -9.35
C ILE A 81 1.76 -10.52 -9.65
N ILE A 82 2.82 -11.18 -9.19
CA ILE A 82 4.21 -10.73 -9.37
C ILE A 82 4.88 -11.72 -10.32
N VAL A 83 5.34 -11.20 -11.46
CA VAL A 83 6.15 -11.97 -12.42
C VAL A 83 7.59 -11.95 -11.93
N PRO A 84 8.17 -13.07 -11.46
CA PRO A 84 9.51 -13.07 -10.91
C PRO A 84 10.56 -12.77 -11.99
N ALA A 85 11.63 -12.07 -11.60
CA ALA A 85 12.75 -11.82 -12.50
C ALA A 85 13.53 -13.11 -12.77
N GLY A 86 13.72 -13.47 -14.05
CA GLY A 86 14.59 -14.58 -14.46
C GLY A 86 14.05 -15.99 -14.20
N VAL A 87 12.84 -16.15 -13.66
CA VAL A 87 12.23 -17.46 -13.38
C VAL A 87 10.91 -17.58 -14.14
N THR A 88 10.77 -18.63 -14.96
CA THR A 88 9.66 -18.78 -15.91
C THR A 88 8.52 -19.68 -15.40
N THR A 89 8.71 -20.41 -14.30
CA THR A 89 7.74 -21.38 -13.79
C THR A 89 7.13 -21.02 -12.44
N ALA A 90 7.75 -20.10 -11.69
CA ALA A 90 7.22 -19.64 -10.41
C ALA A 90 6.20 -18.53 -10.63
N THR A 91 5.04 -18.64 -10.00
CA THR A 91 4.10 -17.52 -9.87
C THR A 91 4.14 -17.03 -8.43
N ARG A 92 4.42 -15.74 -8.28
CA ARG A 92 4.35 -15.06 -6.98
C ARG A 92 3.09 -14.23 -6.93
N GLU A 93 2.51 -14.14 -5.76
CA GLU A 93 1.28 -13.39 -5.54
C GLU A 93 1.24 -12.79 -4.15
N THR A 94 0.27 -11.90 -3.96
CA THR A 94 -0.09 -11.40 -2.64
C THR A 94 -1.57 -11.57 -2.39
N ASP A 95 -1.92 -11.91 -1.15
CA ASP A 95 -3.32 -12.11 -0.74
C ASP A 95 -4.00 -10.79 -0.31
N GLU A 96 -5.23 -10.88 0.19
CA GLU A 96 -6.00 -9.72 0.67
C GLU A 96 -5.42 -9.06 1.93
N LYS A 97 -4.47 -9.71 2.61
CA LYS A 97 -3.76 -9.20 3.78
C LYS A 97 -2.37 -8.67 3.42
N GLY A 98 -1.97 -8.82 2.16
CA GLY A 98 -0.65 -8.43 1.67
C GLY A 98 0.43 -9.44 2.04
N THR A 99 0.06 -10.67 2.43
CA THR A 99 0.99 -11.80 2.59
C THR A 99 1.63 -12.08 1.23
N TYR A 100 2.94 -12.32 1.19
CA TYR A 100 3.67 -12.59 -0.04
C TYR A 100 3.90 -14.10 -0.21
N LEU A 101 3.43 -14.66 -1.32
CA LEU A 101 3.41 -16.09 -1.58
C LEU A 101 4.09 -16.47 -2.89
N GLU A 102 4.57 -17.70 -2.97
CA GLU A 102 5.02 -18.36 -4.20
C GLU A 102 4.41 -19.76 -4.25
N ASN A 103 3.57 -20.02 -5.27
CA ASN A 103 2.86 -21.29 -5.43
C ASN A 103 2.11 -21.75 -4.16
N GLY A 104 1.55 -20.81 -3.39
CA GLY A 104 0.83 -21.05 -2.13
C GLY A 104 1.71 -21.16 -0.88
N GLU A 105 3.05 -21.17 -1.00
CA GLU A 105 3.95 -21.10 0.16
C GLU A 105 4.17 -19.65 0.59
N VAL A 106 4.11 -19.40 1.91
CA VAL A 106 4.35 -18.06 2.46
C VAL A 106 5.84 -17.75 2.42
N LEU A 107 6.19 -16.74 1.62
CA LEU A 107 7.54 -16.18 1.55
C LEU A 107 7.74 -15.01 2.51
N GLY A 108 6.68 -14.29 2.85
CA GLY A 108 6.76 -13.12 3.72
C GLY A 108 5.44 -12.72 4.36
N ASN A 109 5.49 -12.43 5.65
CA ASN A 109 4.39 -11.83 6.40
C ASN A 109 4.63 -10.32 6.56
N PHE A 110 3.62 -9.50 6.25
CA PHE A 110 3.68 -8.06 6.43
C PHE A 110 3.78 -7.69 7.91
N ILE A 111 4.67 -6.74 8.23
CA ILE A 111 4.90 -6.28 9.61
C ILE A 111 4.49 -4.82 9.76
N TYR A 112 5.10 -3.93 8.98
CA TYR A 112 4.73 -2.52 8.93
C TYR A 112 5.15 -1.88 7.60
N ALA A 113 4.54 -0.74 7.26
CA ALA A 113 4.92 0.08 6.12
C ALA A 113 5.70 1.32 6.58
N THR A 114 6.64 1.78 5.75
CA THR A 114 7.59 2.86 6.06
C THR A 114 8.03 3.61 4.79
N ASN A 115 8.80 4.69 4.94
CA ASN A 115 9.43 5.40 3.84
C ASN A 115 10.81 4.83 3.58
N ILE A 116 11.15 4.69 2.31
CA ILE A 116 12.46 4.21 1.87
C ILE A 116 13.06 5.27 0.96
N GLU A 117 14.24 5.74 1.30
CA GLU A 117 15.02 6.57 0.37
C GLU A 117 15.91 5.65 -0.47
N TRP A 118 15.68 5.65 -1.79
CA TRP A 118 16.47 4.88 -2.74
C TRP A 118 16.83 5.76 -3.93
N LYS A 119 18.15 5.90 -4.17
CA LYS A 119 18.71 6.77 -5.23
C LYS A 119 18.15 8.21 -5.17
N GLY A 120 18.09 8.78 -3.96
CA GLY A 120 17.58 10.14 -3.72
C GLY A 120 16.07 10.31 -3.90
N THR A 121 15.33 9.22 -4.08
CA THR A 121 13.86 9.24 -4.23
C THR A 121 13.21 8.57 -3.03
N ASN A 122 12.16 9.18 -2.48
CA ASN A 122 11.37 8.61 -1.38
C ASN A 122 10.25 7.72 -1.92
N TRP A 123 10.21 6.48 -1.45
CA TRP A 123 9.23 5.47 -1.81
C TRP A 123 8.41 5.05 -0.59
N ILE A 124 7.20 4.55 -0.85
CA ILE A 124 6.46 3.76 0.15
C ILE A 124 7.04 2.35 0.08
N GLY A 125 7.48 1.84 1.23
CA GLY A 125 7.93 0.47 1.34
C GLY A 125 7.34 -0.23 2.55
N ALA A 126 7.67 -1.50 2.70
CA ALA A 126 7.18 -2.31 3.79
C ALA A 126 8.18 -3.36 4.23
N LEU A 127 8.23 -3.56 5.54
CA LEU A 127 8.98 -4.63 6.16
C LEU A 127 8.15 -5.90 6.19
N TYR A 128 8.78 -6.99 5.78
CA TYR A 128 8.27 -8.35 5.82
C TYR A 128 9.21 -9.25 6.61
N GLU A 129 8.64 -10.25 7.30
CA GLU A 129 9.39 -11.36 7.89
C GLU A 129 9.20 -12.61 7.02
N ASP A 130 10.30 -13.27 6.63
CA ASP A 130 10.29 -14.59 6.00
C ASP A 130 10.08 -15.69 7.07
N PRO A 131 8.88 -16.30 7.15
CA PRO A 131 8.58 -17.29 8.18
C PRO A 131 9.37 -18.59 8.00
N ARG A 132 9.95 -18.84 6.82
CA ARG A 132 10.75 -20.06 6.55
C ARG A 132 12.14 -19.95 7.17
N ARG A 133 12.55 -18.73 7.56
CA ARG A 133 13.83 -18.42 8.19
C ARG A 133 13.70 -18.11 9.68
N GLN A 134 12.62 -18.58 10.32
CA GLN A 134 12.46 -18.45 11.76
C GLN A 134 13.65 -19.05 12.51
N GLY A 135 14.26 -18.25 13.37
CA GLY A 135 15.47 -18.61 14.11
C GLY A 135 16.78 -18.29 13.39
N GLN A 136 16.74 -17.82 12.13
CA GLN A 136 17.90 -17.27 11.45
C GLN A 136 17.88 -15.75 11.52
N ASP A 137 19.07 -15.15 11.45
CA ASP A 137 19.21 -13.71 11.51
C ASP A 137 18.74 -13.08 10.18
N SER A 138 18.92 -13.74 9.03
CA SER A 138 18.60 -13.22 7.68
C SER A 138 17.14 -13.39 7.23
N ARG A 139 16.17 -13.08 8.09
CA ARG A 139 14.73 -13.26 7.80
C ARG A 139 14.00 -12.01 7.32
N TRP A 140 14.63 -10.85 7.41
CA TRP A 140 13.95 -9.58 7.17
C TRP A 140 14.06 -9.15 5.73
N MET A 141 12.94 -8.74 5.15
CA MET A 141 12.86 -8.27 3.79
C MET A 141 12.19 -6.90 3.75
N LEU A 142 12.76 -5.99 2.98
CA LEU A 142 12.22 -4.66 2.77
C LEU A 142 11.80 -4.52 1.30
N PHE A 143 10.52 -4.29 1.09
CA PHE A 143 9.93 -4.20 -0.24
C PHE A 143 9.61 -2.75 -0.61
N HIS A 144 9.79 -2.41 -1.89
CA HIS A 144 9.13 -1.27 -2.51
C HIS A 144 8.84 -1.57 -3.98
N ILE A 145 8.02 -0.71 -4.59
CA ILE A 145 7.70 -0.77 -6.02
C ILE A 145 8.21 0.54 -6.64
N ASP A 146 8.93 0.44 -7.76
CA ASP A 146 9.37 1.63 -8.48
C ASP A 146 8.30 2.15 -9.48
N THR A 147 8.59 3.26 -10.16
CA THR A 147 7.66 3.89 -11.11
C THR A 147 7.35 3.03 -12.33
N ASP A 148 8.19 2.05 -12.62
CA ASP A 148 8.02 1.12 -13.75
C ASP A 148 7.30 -0.17 -13.32
N GLY A 149 6.83 -0.23 -12.06
CA GLY A 149 6.19 -1.40 -11.49
C GLY A 149 7.17 -2.52 -11.14
N ASN A 150 8.48 -2.24 -11.11
CA ASN A 150 9.45 -3.23 -10.66
C ASN A 150 9.29 -3.45 -9.16
N PHE A 151 9.19 -4.71 -8.78
CA PHE A 151 9.18 -5.14 -7.40
C PHE A 151 10.62 -5.28 -6.91
N MET A 152 10.97 -4.44 -5.95
CA MET A 152 12.32 -4.23 -5.45
C MET A 152 12.43 -4.78 -4.03
N LEU A 153 13.48 -5.56 -3.77
CA LEU A 153 13.70 -6.28 -2.51
C LEU A 153 15.09 -6.00 -1.95
N GLY A 154 15.14 -5.53 -0.71
CA GLY A 154 16.30 -5.60 0.17
C GLY A 154 16.14 -6.72 1.20
N SER A 155 17.23 -7.39 1.55
CA SER A 155 17.24 -8.40 2.62
C SER A 155 18.26 -8.04 3.69
N ALA A 156 17.94 -8.30 4.95
CA ALA A 156 18.82 -7.96 6.07
C ALA A 156 18.81 -9.03 7.16
N PHE A 157 19.90 -9.01 7.93
CA PHE A 157 19.98 -9.68 9.23
C PHE A 157 19.24 -8.86 10.29
N GLY A 158 18.56 -9.52 11.22
CA GLY A 158 17.86 -8.86 12.31
C GLY A 158 18.81 -8.16 13.28
N SER A 159 18.24 -7.28 14.10
CA SER A 159 18.97 -6.57 15.15
C SER A 159 18.90 -7.32 16.49
N GLY A 160 19.54 -6.76 17.51
CA GLY A 160 19.53 -7.29 18.87
C GLY A 160 20.48 -8.48 19.09
N ALA A 161 20.61 -8.92 20.34
CA ALA A 161 21.49 -10.04 20.70
C ALA A 161 21.02 -11.39 20.14
N THR A 162 19.76 -11.45 19.69
CA THR A 162 19.14 -12.68 19.18
C THR A 162 18.96 -12.68 17.67
N GLY A 163 19.19 -11.55 16.98
CA GLY A 163 18.92 -11.39 15.56
C GLY A 163 17.44 -11.54 15.19
N LYS A 164 16.54 -11.55 16.18
CA LYS A 164 15.09 -11.76 16.00
C LYS A 164 14.32 -10.47 15.92
N GLU A 165 14.92 -9.34 16.26
CA GLU A 165 14.29 -8.04 16.13
C GLU A 165 14.46 -7.50 14.70
N PRO A 166 13.50 -6.71 14.18
CA PRO A 166 13.69 -5.98 12.93
C PRO A 166 15.01 -5.19 12.90
N PRO A 167 15.66 -5.07 11.73
CA PRO A 167 16.77 -4.15 11.54
C PRO A 167 16.36 -2.72 11.91
N THR A 168 17.31 -1.91 12.40
CA THR A 168 17.04 -0.49 12.66
C THR A 168 16.87 0.28 11.35
N GLU A 169 16.24 1.45 11.43
CA GLU A 169 16.08 2.34 10.28
C GLU A 169 17.44 2.78 9.70
N GLU A 170 18.41 3.05 10.56
CA GLU A 170 19.78 3.39 10.16
C GLU A 170 20.43 2.25 9.38
N TYR A 171 20.21 1.00 9.79
CA TYR A 171 20.76 -0.15 9.08
C TYR A 171 20.09 -0.33 7.71
N TRP A 172 18.77 -0.14 7.62
CA TRP A 172 18.08 -0.12 6.33
C TRP A 172 18.58 1.00 5.41
N LYS A 173 18.81 2.20 5.94
CA LYS A 173 19.40 3.32 5.19
C LYS A 173 20.78 2.99 4.65
N GLN A 174 21.62 2.31 5.43
CA GLN A 174 22.94 1.86 4.97
C GLN A 174 22.83 0.81 3.87
N LEU A 175 21.96 -0.19 4.03
CA LEU A 175 21.76 -1.26 3.05
C LEU A 175 21.18 -0.73 1.73
N MET A 176 20.19 0.16 1.80
CA MET A 176 19.49 0.71 0.65
C MET A 176 20.23 1.91 0.01
N GLY A 177 21.23 2.47 0.68
CA GLY A 177 22.05 3.61 0.27
C GLY A 177 23.38 3.25 -0.42
N GLU A 178 24.39 4.10 -0.20
CA GLU A 178 25.66 4.21 -0.97
C GLU A 178 26.64 3.01 -0.87
N GLY A 179 26.31 1.94 -0.14
CA GLY A 179 27.28 0.91 0.31
C GLY A 179 27.25 -0.49 -0.33
N GLY A 180 26.33 -0.82 -1.24
CA GLY A 180 26.53 -1.96 -2.16
C GLY A 180 25.87 -3.32 -1.85
N TYR A 181 24.86 -3.41 -0.97
CA TYR A 181 23.98 -4.59 -0.89
C TYR A 181 22.53 -4.29 -1.31
N GLY A 182 22.35 -3.21 -2.08
CA GLY A 182 21.08 -2.50 -2.28
C GLY A 182 19.90 -3.31 -2.79
N SER A 183 18.72 -2.67 -2.76
CA SER A 183 17.48 -3.24 -3.30
C SER A 183 17.67 -3.79 -4.72
N PHE A 184 17.29 -5.05 -4.93
CA PHE A 184 17.38 -5.72 -6.22
C PHE A 184 16.00 -5.90 -6.83
N LYS A 185 15.89 -5.77 -8.15
CA LYS A 185 14.68 -6.15 -8.88
C LYS A 185 14.48 -7.65 -8.75
N THR A 186 13.42 -8.07 -8.09
CA THR A 186 13.05 -9.49 -7.95
C THR A 186 11.81 -9.86 -8.75
N GLY A 187 11.10 -8.88 -9.31
CA GLY A 187 10.00 -9.12 -10.23
C GLY A 187 9.36 -7.85 -10.76
N THR A 188 8.20 -7.99 -11.39
CA THR A 188 7.36 -6.89 -11.85
C THR A 188 5.91 -7.22 -11.51
N ILE A 189 5.16 -6.22 -11.01
CA ILE A 189 3.73 -6.38 -10.77
C ILE A 189 3.01 -6.47 -12.12
N LYS A 190 2.26 -7.56 -12.33
CA LYS A 190 1.50 -7.79 -13.56
C LYS A 190 0.37 -6.77 -13.67
N ASP A 191 0.21 -6.19 -14.86
CA ASP A 191 -0.83 -5.19 -15.16
C ASP A 191 -0.75 -3.95 -14.25
N PHE A 192 0.45 -3.58 -13.79
CA PHE A 192 0.67 -2.41 -12.95
C PHE A 192 0.32 -1.11 -13.69
N ASN A 193 -0.48 -0.27 -13.04
CA ASN A 193 -0.83 1.06 -13.57
C ASN A 193 -0.29 2.14 -12.63
N TYR A 194 0.67 2.93 -13.13
CA TYR A 194 1.25 4.04 -12.40
C TYR A 194 0.51 5.34 -12.75
N ASN A 195 -0.28 5.85 -11.81
CA ASN A 195 -1.05 7.07 -12.03
C ASN A 195 -0.23 8.29 -11.59
N GLN A 196 0.45 8.94 -12.54
CA GLN A 196 1.07 10.25 -12.33
C GLN A 196 0.01 11.33 -12.32
N GLN A 197 -0.77 11.45 -11.24
CA GLN A 197 -1.49 12.70 -11.02
C GLN A 197 -0.49 13.72 -10.48
N GLN A 198 0.01 14.55 -11.41
CA GLN A 198 0.77 15.78 -11.16
C GLN A 198 -0.08 16.83 -10.47
#